data_AF-A0A1C4YAB4-F1
#
_entry.id   AF-A0A1C4YAB4-F1
#
_cell.length_a   1.000
_cell.length_b   1.000
_cell.length_c   1.000
_cell.angle_alpha   90.00
_cell.angle_beta   90.00
_cell.angle_gamma   90.00
#
_symmetry.space_group_name_H-M   'P 1'
#
loop_
_entity.id
_entity.type
_entity.pdbx_description
1 polymer ?
#
loop_
_entity_poly.entity_id
_entity_poly.type
_entity_poly.pdbx_seq_one_letter_code
_entity_poly.pdbx_strand_id
1 'polypeptide(L)'
;MLTLGVDLAAADKRTAMATIEWLSDRAVVRDVALDVGDAQIVEASQDADKVGLDCPLGWPEPFVALVTAHRSGHVAVDDGDAARWRRRLAYRLTDEVVRETTGIIPLSVAADRIAHAAFRCAGLLAMLAAAGQDVDRCGDGKLVEVYPAAALCRWGLTYRGYKGRGQKTQHADLVTTLCAAAP
;
A
#
# COMPACT_ATOMS: atom_id res chain seq x y z
N MET A 1 19.10 -3.57 -9.54
CA MET A 1 18.27 -3.41 -8.33
C MET A 1 17.06 -4.32 -8.45
N LEU A 2 16.70 -5.06 -7.39
CA LEU A 2 15.55 -5.95 -7.36
C LEU A 2 14.45 -5.33 -6.50
N THR A 3 13.23 -5.20 -7.03
CA THR A 3 12.07 -4.71 -6.27
C THR A 3 10.97 -5.74 -6.23
N LEU A 4 10.36 -5.90 -5.07
CA LEU A 4 9.16 -6.71 -4.87
C LEU A 4 7.95 -5.80 -4.71
N GLY A 5 6.94 -5.95 -5.56
CA GLY A 5 5.63 -5.31 -5.39
C GLY A 5 4.61 -6.32 -4.90
N VAL A 6 3.79 -5.95 -3.91
CA VAL A 6 2.74 -6.82 -3.34
C VAL A 6 1.40 -6.08 -3.37
N ASP A 7 0.42 -6.63 -4.08
CA ASP A 7 -0.99 -6.25 -3.97
C ASP A 7 -1.63 -7.06 -2.84
N LEU A 8 -1.79 -6.45 -1.66
CA LEU A 8 -2.16 -7.16 -0.44
C LEU A 8 -3.66 -7.18 -0.21
N ALA A 9 -4.25 -8.38 -0.22
CA ALA A 9 -5.63 -8.60 0.19
C ALA A 9 -5.73 -9.03 1.66
N ALA A 10 -6.94 -9.02 2.22
CA ALA A 10 -7.22 -9.49 3.58
C ALA A 10 -6.98 -11.01 3.80
N ALA A 11 -6.72 -11.77 2.74
CA ALA A 11 -6.42 -13.19 2.78
C ALA A 11 -5.46 -13.53 1.63
N ASP A 12 -4.79 -14.68 1.71
CA ASP A 12 -3.87 -15.16 0.66
C ASP A 12 -4.53 -15.09 -0.71
N LYS A 13 -5.77 -15.58 -0.80
CA LYS A 13 -6.58 -15.47 -2.01
C LYS A 13 -6.78 -14.00 -2.42
N ARG A 14 -6.43 -13.69 -3.67
CA ARG A 14 -6.37 -12.34 -4.29
C ARG A 14 -5.21 -11.47 -3.80
N THR A 15 -4.24 -12.03 -3.11
CA THR A 15 -2.94 -11.38 -2.93
C THR A 15 -2.05 -11.75 -4.09
N ALA A 16 -1.35 -10.78 -4.65
CA ALA A 16 -0.40 -11.01 -5.73
C ALA A 16 0.93 -10.36 -5.38
N MET A 17 2.02 -10.95 -5.87
CA MET A 17 3.34 -10.32 -5.81
C MET A 17 4.05 -10.43 -7.16
N ALA A 18 4.92 -9.47 -7.44
CA ALA A 18 5.75 -9.46 -8.63
C ALA A 18 7.14 -8.93 -8.29
N THR A 19 8.16 -9.60 -8.79
CA THR A 19 9.56 -9.20 -8.63
C THR A 19 10.08 -8.64 -9.94
N ILE A 20 10.63 -7.43 -9.90
CA ILE A 20 11.21 -6.74 -11.05
C ILE A 20 12.70 -6.52 -10.79
N GLU A 21 13.54 -6.96 -11.72
CA GLU A 21 14.93 -6.55 -11.78
C GLU A 21 15.10 -5.34 -12.70
N TRP A 22 15.60 -4.26 -12.12
CA TRP A 22 15.97 -3.03 -12.80
C TRP A 22 17.45 -3.08 -13.17
N LEU A 23 17.70 -3.09 -14.47
CA LEU A 23 19.01 -2.96 -15.10
C LEU A 23 19.18 -1.54 -15.64
N SER A 24 20.37 -1.21 -16.14
CA SER A 24 20.67 0.13 -16.66
C SER A 24 19.82 0.55 -17.87
N ASP A 25 19.35 -0.42 -18.64
CA ASP A 25 18.72 -0.24 -19.96
C ASP A 25 17.41 -0.99 -20.13
N ARG A 26 16.92 -1.68 -19.08
CA ARG A 26 15.66 -2.41 -19.12
C ARG A 26 15.13 -2.77 -17.73
N ALA A 27 13.83 -2.98 -17.63
CA ALA A 27 13.20 -3.69 -16.52
C ALA A 27 12.83 -5.13 -16.91
N VAL A 28 13.12 -6.11 -16.05
CA VAL A 28 12.79 -7.53 -16.28
C VAL A 28 11.89 -8.05 -15.17
N VAL A 29 10.70 -8.53 -15.53
CA VAL A 29 9.84 -9.27 -14.60
C VAL A 29 10.49 -10.64 -14.36
N ARG A 30 10.92 -10.88 -13.12
CA ARG A 30 11.60 -12.12 -12.72
C ARG A 30 10.65 -13.18 -12.24
N ASP A 31 9.64 -12.77 -11.47
CA ASP A 31 8.64 -13.69 -10.94
C ASP A 31 7.29 -12.97 -10.76
N VAL A 32 6.20 -13.73 -10.87
CA VAL A 32 4.84 -13.29 -10.58
C VAL A 32 4.11 -14.45 -9.93
N ALA A 33 3.56 -14.21 -8.75
CA ALA A 33 2.79 -15.19 -8.00
C ALA A 33 1.43 -14.63 -7.58
N LEU A 34 0.41 -15.49 -7.61
CA LEU A 34 -0.96 -15.19 -7.21
C LEU A 34 -1.33 -16.05 -6.01
N ASP A 35 -2.35 -15.59 -5.27
CA ASP A 35 -2.88 -16.24 -4.09
C ASP A 35 -1.78 -16.52 -3.04
N VAL A 36 -0.92 -15.53 -2.80
CA VAL A 36 0.30 -15.67 -1.97
C VAL A 36 0.06 -15.41 -0.48
N GLY A 37 0.68 -16.25 0.35
CA GLY A 37 0.66 -16.13 1.81
C GLY A 37 1.82 -15.30 2.38
N ASP A 38 1.71 -14.94 3.66
CA ASP A 38 2.67 -14.05 4.33
C ASP A 38 4.10 -14.63 4.39
N ALA A 39 4.23 -15.95 4.58
CA ALA A 39 5.54 -16.61 4.60
C ALA A 39 6.28 -16.47 3.26
N GLN A 40 5.56 -16.58 2.13
CA GLN A 40 6.14 -16.42 0.79
C GLN A 40 6.57 -14.98 0.55
N ILE A 41 5.78 -14.01 1.03
CA ILE A 41 6.14 -12.59 0.94
C ILE A 41 7.40 -12.31 1.76
N VAL A 42 7.50 -12.86 2.98
CA VAL A 42 8.69 -12.73 3.82
C VAL A 42 9.92 -13.33 3.15
N GLU A 43 9.82 -14.54 2.59
CA GLU A 43 10.91 -15.18 1.86
C GLU A 43 11.36 -14.32 0.66
N ALA A 44 10.45 -13.92 -0.21
CA ALA A 44 10.75 -13.08 -1.37
C ALA A 44 11.33 -11.71 -0.99
N SER A 45 10.99 -11.17 0.19
CA SER A 45 11.51 -9.89 0.67
C SER A 45 13.00 -9.93 1.04
N GLN A 46 13.55 -11.10 1.33
CA GLN A 46 14.95 -11.26 1.75
C GLN A 46 15.90 -10.88 0.61
N ASP A 47 15.58 -11.30 -0.61
CA ASP A 47 16.39 -11.07 -1.81
C ASP A 47 16.12 -9.72 -2.49
N ALA A 48 15.01 -9.05 -2.16
CA ALA A 48 14.66 -7.75 -2.74
C ALA A 48 15.42 -6.59 -2.08
N ASP A 49 15.86 -5.62 -2.89
CA ASP A 49 16.46 -4.37 -2.40
C ASP A 49 15.40 -3.41 -1.83
N LYS A 50 14.16 -3.47 -2.35
CA LYS A 50 13.03 -2.66 -1.90
C LYS A 50 11.72 -3.41 -2.06
N VAL A 51 10.79 -3.24 -1.11
CA VAL A 51 9.48 -3.89 -1.11
C VAL A 51 8.37 -2.85 -1.03
N GLY A 52 7.46 -2.86 -2.01
CA GLY A 52 6.25 -2.02 -2.03
C GLY A 52 5.00 -2.82 -1.68
N LEU A 53 4.22 -2.36 -0.69
CA LEU A 53 2.94 -2.98 -0.30
C LEU A 53 1.75 -2.08 -0.67
N ASP A 54 0.79 -2.56 -1.47
CA ASP A 54 -0.53 -1.92 -1.67
C ASP A 54 -1.40 -2.18 -0.43
N CYS A 55 -0.98 -1.61 0.71
CA CYS A 55 -1.71 -1.68 1.96
C CYS A 55 -1.26 -0.57 2.92
N PRO A 56 -2.19 0.03 3.68
CA PRO A 56 -1.83 0.91 4.78
C PRO A 56 -0.89 0.23 5.78
N LEU A 57 0.28 0.82 6.03
CA LEU A 57 1.25 0.30 7.02
C LEU A 57 0.84 0.64 8.47
N GLY A 58 -0.29 1.31 8.68
CA GLY A 58 -0.80 1.62 10.00
C GLY A 58 -1.98 2.57 9.96
N TRP A 59 -2.44 2.99 11.13
CA TRP A 59 -3.55 3.92 11.33
C TRP A 59 -3.04 5.34 11.62
N PRO A 60 -3.86 6.38 11.39
CA PRO A 60 -3.55 7.73 11.86
C PRO A 60 -3.28 7.75 13.37
N GLU A 61 -2.20 8.41 13.79
CA GLU A 61 -1.88 8.58 15.21
C GLU A 61 -3.07 9.17 16.02
N PRO A 62 -3.79 10.20 15.53
CA PRO A 62 -4.97 10.71 16.24
C PRO A 62 -6.10 9.69 16.40
N PHE A 63 -6.25 8.75 15.45
CA PHE A 63 -7.24 7.69 15.53
C PHE A 63 -6.87 6.67 16.61
N VAL A 64 -5.60 6.25 16.67
CA VAL A 64 -5.12 5.32 17.71
C VAL A 64 -5.28 5.95 19.11
N ALA A 65 -4.94 7.23 19.24
CA ALA A 65 -5.16 7.99 20.48
C ALA A 65 -6.65 8.04 20.87
N LEU A 66 -7.55 8.30 19.92
CA LEU A 66 -8.99 8.31 20.16
C LEU A 66 -9.51 6.95 20.64
N VAL A 67 -9.15 5.85 19.98
CA VAL A 67 -9.58 4.49 20.36
C VAL A 67 -9.07 4.13 21.76
N THR A 68 -7.83 4.51 22.07
CA THR A 68 -7.23 4.30 23.40
C THR A 68 -7.96 5.09 24.48
N ALA A 69 -8.21 6.39 24.23
CA ALA A 69 -8.97 7.25 25.13
C ALA A 69 -10.40 6.72 25.34
N HIS A 70 -11.06 6.30 24.26
CA HIS A 70 -12.39 5.68 24.29
C HIS A 70 -12.42 4.42 25.14
N ARG A 71 -11.45 3.51 24.97
CA ARG A 71 -11.32 2.30 25.80
C ARG A 71 -11.22 2.63 27.30
N SER A 72 -10.56 3.73 27.64
CA SER A 72 -10.39 4.17 29.02
C SER A 72 -11.52 5.05 29.58
N GLY A 73 -12.50 5.44 28.75
CA GLY A 73 -13.59 6.35 29.13
C GLY A 73 -13.23 7.84 29.17
N HIS A 74 -12.08 8.25 28.61
CA HIS A 74 -11.55 9.63 28.68
C HIS A 74 -11.48 10.32 27.31
N VAL A 75 -12.51 10.17 26.47
CA VAL A 75 -12.52 10.84 25.15
C VAL A 75 -12.60 12.35 25.32
N ALA A 76 -11.57 13.06 24.87
CA ALA A 76 -11.64 14.48 24.62
C ALA A 76 -12.05 14.71 23.16
N VAL A 77 -13.11 15.49 22.95
CA VAL A 77 -13.50 15.97 21.62
C VAL A 77 -12.89 17.34 21.43
N ASP A 78 -12.27 17.57 20.27
CA ASP A 78 -11.85 18.90 19.85
C ASP A 78 -13.13 19.72 19.57
N ASP A 79 -13.41 20.70 20.42
CA ASP A 79 -14.61 21.55 20.42
C ASP A 79 -14.62 22.61 19.31
N GLY A 80 -13.61 22.61 18.44
CA GLY A 80 -13.54 23.41 17.23
C GLY A 80 -14.24 22.80 16.00
N ASP A 81 -13.54 22.85 14.86
CA ASP A 81 -14.04 22.37 13.57
C ASP A 81 -14.15 20.83 13.54
N ALA A 82 -15.36 20.34 13.79
CA ALA A 82 -15.67 18.92 13.82
C ALA A 82 -15.36 18.20 12.49
N ALA A 83 -15.44 18.88 11.34
CA ALA A 83 -15.13 18.27 10.05
C ALA A 83 -13.61 18.07 9.89
N ARG A 84 -12.82 19.08 10.25
CA ARG A 84 -11.36 18.99 10.29
C ARG A 84 -10.88 17.94 11.29
N TRP A 85 -11.51 17.87 12.46
CA TRP A 85 -11.21 16.85 13.47
C TRP A 85 -11.44 15.44 12.92
N ARG A 86 -12.62 15.15 12.35
CA ARG A 86 -12.92 13.85 11.73
C ARG A 86 -11.96 13.52 10.57
N ARG A 87 -11.56 14.51 9.77
CA ARG A 87 -10.59 14.32 8.69
C ARG A 87 -9.23 13.82 9.22
N ARG A 88 -8.72 14.41 10.30
CA ARG A 88 -7.45 13.99 10.95
C ARG A 88 -7.51 12.59 11.56
N LEU A 89 -8.69 12.15 11.98
CA LEU A 89 -8.92 10.79 12.45
C LEU A 89 -8.99 9.80 11.28
N ALA A 90 -9.53 10.22 10.13
CA ALA A 90 -9.74 9.33 8.99
C ALA A 90 -8.48 9.12 8.14
N TYR A 91 -7.69 10.16 7.89
CA TYR A 91 -6.61 10.13 6.89
C TYR A 91 -5.24 10.31 7.56
N ARG A 92 -4.26 9.55 7.05
CA ARG A 92 -2.85 9.73 7.42
C ARG A 92 -2.24 10.87 6.64
N LEU A 93 -1.10 11.36 7.10
CA LEU A 93 -0.33 12.39 6.39
C LEU A 93 0.00 11.97 4.96
N THR A 94 0.38 10.69 4.75
CA THR A 94 0.65 10.14 3.41
C THR A 94 -0.60 10.18 2.51
N ASP A 95 -1.79 9.93 3.06
CA ASP A 95 -3.03 9.98 2.30
C ASP A 95 -3.35 11.42 1.85
N GLU A 96 -3.10 12.41 2.72
CA GLU A 96 -3.24 13.83 2.39
C GLU A 96 -2.22 14.26 1.32
N VAL A 97 -0.95 13.85 1.45
CA VAL A 97 0.10 14.16 0.46
C VAL A 97 -0.24 13.55 -0.91
N VAL A 98 -0.73 12.31 -0.96
CA VAL A 98 -1.18 11.68 -2.22
C VAL A 98 -2.33 12.47 -2.84
N ARG A 99 -3.29 12.89 -2.02
CA ARG A 99 -4.42 13.73 -2.48
C ARG A 99 -3.94 15.06 -3.05
N GLU A 100 -3.06 15.76 -2.35
CA GLU A 100 -2.52 17.05 -2.80
C GLU A 100 -1.70 16.90 -4.09
N THR A 101 -0.91 15.83 -4.21
CA THR A 101 0.02 15.62 -5.32
C THR A 101 -0.66 15.12 -6.60
N THR A 102 -1.74 14.33 -6.46
CA THR A 102 -2.36 13.62 -7.61
C THR A 102 -3.85 13.93 -7.81
N GLY A 103 -4.50 14.56 -6.84
CA GLY A 103 -5.96 14.75 -6.81
C GLY A 103 -6.75 13.47 -6.54
N ILE A 104 -6.10 12.32 -6.38
CA ILE A 104 -6.74 11.05 -6.03
C ILE A 104 -6.94 11.00 -4.52
N ILE A 105 -8.15 10.65 -4.07
CA ILE A 105 -8.45 10.47 -2.65
C ILE A 105 -8.25 8.99 -2.29
N PRO A 106 -7.24 8.64 -1.47
CA PRO A 106 -7.06 7.26 -1.00
C PRO A 106 -8.21 6.82 -0.09
N LEU A 107 -8.37 5.52 0.08
CA LEU A 107 -9.29 4.97 1.08
C LEU A 107 -8.74 5.22 2.49
N SER A 108 -9.61 5.61 3.41
CA SER A 108 -9.25 5.75 4.82
C SER A 108 -9.11 4.37 5.48
N VAL A 109 -7.94 4.07 6.02
CA VAL A 109 -7.73 2.86 6.85
C VAL A 109 -8.56 2.84 8.13
N ALA A 110 -8.96 4.02 8.62
CA ALA A 110 -9.75 4.19 9.83
C ALA A 110 -11.27 4.12 9.59
N ALA A 111 -11.74 4.46 8.39
CA ALA A 111 -13.16 4.67 8.12
C ALA A 111 -13.72 3.95 6.87
N ASP A 112 -12.89 3.34 6.04
CA ASP A 112 -13.31 2.63 4.81
C ASP A 112 -13.03 1.11 4.84
N ARG A 113 -13.43 0.43 3.76
CA ARG A 113 -13.38 -1.05 3.59
C ARG A 113 -11.96 -1.64 3.40
N ILE A 114 -10.90 -0.98 3.85
CA ILE A 114 -9.51 -1.46 3.72
C ILE A 114 -8.92 -2.01 5.04
N ALA A 115 -9.63 -1.82 6.17
CA ALA A 115 -9.13 -2.21 7.49
C ALA A 115 -8.76 -3.70 7.61
N HIS A 116 -9.51 -4.61 6.97
CA HIS A 116 -9.17 -6.05 7.00
C HIS A 116 -7.82 -6.38 6.36
N ALA A 117 -7.46 -5.72 5.26
CA ALA A 117 -6.13 -5.88 4.66
C ALA A 117 -5.06 -5.26 5.58
N ALA A 118 -5.35 -4.11 6.19
CA ALA A 118 -4.43 -3.48 7.14
C ALA A 118 -4.18 -4.32 8.41
N PHE A 119 -5.18 -5.06 8.92
CA PHE A 119 -4.99 -6.00 10.02
C PHE A 119 -4.00 -7.11 9.66
N ARG A 120 -4.14 -7.70 8.47
CA ARG A 120 -3.17 -8.68 7.96
C ARG A 120 -1.80 -8.04 7.75
N CYS A 121 -1.74 -6.84 7.17
CA CYS A 121 -0.50 -6.10 6.97
C CYS A 121 0.25 -5.88 8.28
N ALA A 122 -0.43 -5.52 9.37
CA ALA A 122 0.20 -5.39 10.68
C ALA A 122 0.87 -6.70 11.16
N GLY A 123 0.24 -7.86 10.91
CA GLY A 123 0.84 -9.17 11.15
C GLY A 123 2.05 -9.46 10.26
N LEU A 124 1.92 -9.19 8.95
CA LEU A 124 3.02 -9.33 7.99
C LEU A 124 4.23 -8.47 8.36
N LEU A 125 4.02 -7.21 8.78
CA LEU A 125 5.10 -6.32 9.23
C LEU A 125 5.82 -6.89 10.47
N ALA A 126 5.09 -7.52 11.39
CA ALA A 126 5.70 -8.19 12.53
C ALA A 126 6.53 -9.42 12.10
N MET A 127 6.05 -10.19 11.12
CA MET A 127 6.80 -11.32 10.56
C MET A 127 8.08 -10.88 9.84
N LEU A 128 8.01 -9.80 9.05
CA LEU A 128 9.17 -9.21 8.37
C LEU A 128 10.22 -8.74 9.39
N ALA A 129 9.80 -8.04 10.45
CA ALA A 129 10.70 -7.62 11.53
C ALA A 129 11.33 -8.81 12.25
N ALA A 130 10.55 -9.87 12.53
CA ALA A 130 11.07 -11.10 13.15
C ALA A 130 12.05 -11.85 12.25
N ALA A 131 11.93 -11.71 10.92
CA ALA A 131 12.88 -12.21 9.94
C ALA A 131 14.10 -11.28 9.72
N GLY A 132 14.26 -10.26 10.56
CA GLY A 132 15.41 -9.35 10.53
C GLY A 132 15.35 -8.23 9.49
N GLN A 133 14.19 -8.00 8.85
CA GLN A 133 14.03 -6.89 7.92
C GLN A 133 13.87 -5.56 8.68
N ASP A 134 14.43 -4.48 8.12
CA ASP A 134 14.24 -3.13 8.63
C ASP A 134 12.85 -2.59 8.27
N VAL A 135 11.92 -2.70 9.22
CA VAL A 135 10.53 -2.26 9.08
C VAL A 135 10.39 -0.83 9.59
N ASP A 136 10.85 0.10 8.76
CA ASP A 136 10.53 1.52 8.91
C ASP A 136 9.28 1.88 8.08
N ARG A 137 8.20 2.24 8.77
CA ARG A 137 6.92 2.62 8.15
C ARG A 137 6.93 4.02 7.53
N CYS A 138 7.96 4.82 7.79
CA CYS A 138 8.18 6.09 7.09
C CYS A 138 8.67 5.89 5.65
N GLY A 139 9.22 4.71 5.35
CA GLY A 139 9.64 4.33 4.00
C GLY A 139 11.13 4.47 3.73
N ASP A 140 11.94 4.85 4.72
CA ASP A 140 13.39 5.02 4.56
C ASP A 140 14.12 3.65 4.55
N GLY A 141 13.56 2.66 5.25
CA GLY A 141 14.04 1.27 5.27
C GLY A 141 13.75 0.48 3.99
N LYS A 142 13.67 -0.86 4.05
CA LYS A 142 13.40 -1.68 2.85
C LYS A 142 11.93 -1.58 2.38
N LEU A 143 11.01 -1.34 3.31
CA LEU A 143 9.57 -1.39 3.09
C LEU A 143 9.02 0.00 2.75
N VAL A 144 8.12 0.08 1.77
CA VAL A 144 7.35 1.29 1.46
C VAL A 144 5.90 0.95 1.21
N GLU A 145 5.02 1.84 1.65
CA GLU A 145 3.63 1.84 1.22
C GLU A 145 3.53 2.33 -0.22
N VAL A 146 2.73 1.64 -1.05
CA VAL A 146 2.45 2.09 -2.41
C VAL A 146 0.97 2.41 -2.59
N TYR A 147 0.69 3.35 -3.49
CA TYR A 147 -0.65 3.79 -3.86
C TYR A 147 -0.84 3.56 -5.35
N PRO A 148 -1.30 2.37 -5.81
CA PRO A 148 -1.20 2.02 -7.23
C PRO A 148 -1.93 2.97 -8.18
N ALA A 149 -3.09 3.49 -7.81
CA ALA A 149 -3.76 4.51 -8.62
C ALA A 149 -2.94 5.81 -8.74
N ALA A 150 -2.29 6.24 -7.66
CA ALA A 150 -1.41 7.41 -7.68
C ALA A 150 -0.12 7.14 -8.48
N ALA A 151 0.47 5.95 -8.35
CA ALA A 151 1.64 5.55 -9.12
C ALA A 151 1.33 5.54 -10.63
N LEU A 152 0.23 4.89 -11.04
CA LEU A 152 -0.22 4.90 -12.44
C LEU A 152 -0.47 6.32 -12.95
N CYS A 153 -1.10 7.18 -12.14
CA CYS A 153 -1.32 8.59 -12.49
C CYS A 153 0.00 9.34 -12.72
N ARG A 154 1.01 9.12 -11.86
CA ARG A 154 2.33 9.74 -11.98
C ARG A 154 3.12 9.25 -13.19
N TRP A 155 2.86 8.04 -13.65
CA TRP A 155 3.46 7.45 -14.85
C TRP A 155 2.70 7.80 -16.14
N GLY A 156 1.63 8.59 -16.06
CA GLY A 156 0.79 8.90 -17.22
C GLY A 156 -0.02 7.72 -17.75
N LEU A 157 -0.19 6.67 -16.93
CA LEU A 157 -0.93 5.45 -17.28
C LEU A 157 -2.39 5.55 -16.88
N THR A 158 -3.23 4.68 -17.47
CA THR A 158 -4.65 4.57 -17.12
C THR A 158 -4.82 4.17 -15.65
N TYR A 159 -5.22 5.14 -14.82
CA TYR A 159 -5.30 4.97 -13.36
C TYR A 159 -6.73 4.93 -12.80
N ARG A 160 -7.73 5.23 -13.64
CA ARG A 160 -9.16 5.18 -13.26
C ARG A 160 -9.82 3.96 -13.87
N GLY A 161 -10.73 3.37 -13.12
CA GLY A 161 -11.56 2.29 -13.62
C GLY A 161 -10.86 0.95 -13.82
N TYR A 162 -9.52 0.84 -13.69
CA TYR A 162 -8.75 -0.40 -13.92
C TYR A 162 -8.96 -1.52 -12.89
N LYS A 163 -9.64 -1.23 -11.76
CA LYS A 163 -10.02 -2.24 -10.75
C LYS A 163 -11.48 -2.64 -10.99
N GLY A 164 -11.72 -3.76 -11.71
CA GLY A 164 -13.07 -4.31 -11.91
C GLY A 164 -13.15 -5.55 -12.80
N ARG A 165 -14.31 -6.24 -12.77
CA ARG A 165 -14.55 -7.46 -13.59
C ARG A 165 -14.66 -7.07 -15.07
N GLY A 166 -14.13 -7.92 -15.96
CA GLY A 166 -14.26 -7.76 -17.42
C GLY A 166 -13.25 -6.81 -18.07
N GLN A 167 -12.18 -6.45 -17.38
CA GLN A 167 -11.22 -5.42 -17.82
C GLN A 167 -9.96 -5.97 -18.48
N LYS A 168 -10.00 -7.21 -19.00
CA LYS A 168 -8.82 -7.87 -19.58
C LYS A 168 -8.15 -7.02 -20.67
N THR A 169 -8.93 -6.37 -21.53
CA THR A 169 -8.42 -5.46 -22.56
C THR A 169 -7.71 -4.26 -21.94
N GLN A 170 -8.32 -3.62 -20.93
CA GLN A 170 -7.69 -2.47 -20.24
C GLN A 170 -6.41 -2.87 -19.50
N HIS A 171 -6.33 -4.08 -18.93
CA HIS A 171 -5.11 -4.59 -18.31
C HIS A 171 -4.02 -4.87 -19.34
N ALA A 172 -4.36 -5.46 -20.48
CA ALA A 172 -3.41 -5.67 -21.58
C ALA A 172 -2.88 -4.35 -22.15
N ASP A 173 -3.75 -3.35 -22.31
CA ASP A 173 -3.37 -2.01 -22.77
C ASP A 173 -2.46 -1.30 -21.75
N LEU A 174 -2.77 -1.45 -20.46
CA LEU A 174 -1.95 -0.92 -19.37
C LEU A 174 -0.54 -1.54 -19.38
N VAL A 175 -0.45 -2.87 -19.51
CA VAL A 175 0.84 -3.58 -19.60
C VAL A 175 1.61 -3.12 -20.84
N THR A 176 0.94 -3.00 -21.99
CA THR A 176 1.57 -2.54 -23.24
C THR A 176 2.16 -1.13 -23.07
N THR A 177 1.39 -0.23 -22.47
CA THR A 177 1.83 1.16 -22.23
C THR A 177 2.95 1.21 -21.19
N LEU A 178 2.88 0.37 -20.15
CA LEU A 178 3.94 0.23 -19.16
C LEU A 178 5.25 -0.27 -19.81
N CYS A 179 5.19 -1.28 -20.68
CA CYS A 179 6.37 -1.77 -21.40
C CYS A 179 6.99 -0.71 -22.30
N ALA A 180 6.19 0.21 -22.86
CA ALA A 180 6.69 1.32 -23.67
C ALA A 180 7.27 2.48 -22.84
N ALA A 181 6.82 2.63 -21.59
CA ALA A 181 7.24 3.70 -20.69
C ALA A 181 8.39 3.32 -19.76
N ALA A 182 8.51 2.03 -19.42
CA ALA A 182 9.62 1.51 -18.63
C ALA A 182 10.94 1.63 -19.43
N PRO A 183 12.08 1.80 -18.73
CA PRO A 183 13.40 1.74 -19.36
C PRO A 183 13.61 0.46 -20.16
#